data_AF-A0A936T6X0-F1
#
_entry.id   AF-A0A936T6X0-F1
#
_cell.length_a   1.000
_cell.length_b   1.000
_cell.length_c   1.000
_cell.angle_alpha   90.00
_cell.angle_beta   90.00
_cell.angle_gamma   90.00
#
_symmetry.space_group_name_H-M   'P 1'
#
loop_
_entity.id
_entity.type
_entity.pdbx_description
1 polymer ?
#
loop_
_entity_poly.entity_id
_entity_poly.type
_entity_poly.pdbx_seq_one_letter_code
_entity_poly.pdbx_strand_id
1 'polypeptide(L)'
;MFAKRGFLVPWIASALVMYGLSYLWHGLALNDLQDLRIPLPLYLGLSGLVYLIIGFVITLAVHQAIAHEWVSLKRAFPLMSALLGAAVGFAVFLLVYILGMSFAKSGTVHVVIDALWQMVEQGVGGLVVSLGVIYDMHRRFMESERAH
;
A
#
# COMPACT_ATOMS: atom_id res chain seq x y z
N MET A 1 10.13 11.24 -14.24
CA MET A 1 8.78 10.74 -13.94
C MET A 1 8.52 10.66 -12.44
N PHE A 2 9.40 10.01 -11.67
CA PHE A 2 9.23 9.74 -10.23
C PHE A 2 9.31 10.97 -9.30
N ALA A 3 10.05 12.01 -9.66
CA ALA A 3 10.17 13.24 -8.86
C ALA A 3 8.98 14.22 -9.02
N LYS A 4 7.97 13.89 -9.83
CA LYS A 4 6.79 14.75 -10.00
C LYS A 4 5.88 14.62 -8.78
N ARG A 5 5.27 15.73 -8.35
CA ARG A 5 4.31 15.79 -7.22
C ARG A 5 3.23 14.70 -7.30
N GLY A 6 2.66 14.50 -8.49
CA GLY A 6 1.65 13.48 -8.77
C GLY A 6 2.11 12.02 -8.65
N PHE A 7 3.40 11.76 -8.41
CA PHE A 7 3.92 10.42 -8.12
C PHE A 7 4.46 10.34 -6.68
N LEU A 8 5.28 11.32 -6.28
CA LEU A 8 5.94 11.33 -4.97
C LEU A 8 4.95 11.40 -3.81
N VAL A 9 3.96 12.30 -3.88
CA VAL A 9 2.98 12.46 -2.79
C VAL A 9 2.11 11.21 -2.61
N PRO A 10 1.48 10.66 -3.67
CA PRO A 10 0.71 9.41 -3.53
C PRO A 10 1.55 8.24 -3.01
N TRP A 11 2.80 8.12 -3.46
CA TRP A 11 3.70 7.07 -3.02
C TRP A 11 3.99 7.15 -1.52
N ILE A 12 4.48 8.29 -1.04
CA ILE A 12 4.84 8.45 0.37
C ILE A 12 3.59 8.32 1.25
N ALA A 13 2.47 8.92 0.85
CA ALA A 13 1.21 8.81 1.59
C ALA A 13 0.74 7.35 1.69
N SER A 14 0.79 6.61 0.58
CA SER A 14 0.41 5.18 0.55
C SER A 14 1.31 4.36 1.47
N ALA A 15 2.62 4.53 1.39
CA ALA A 15 3.59 3.83 2.25
C ALA A 15 3.34 4.10 3.75
N LEU A 16 3.13 5.37 4.13
CA LEU A 16 2.87 5.76 5.52
C LEU A 16 1.56 5.18 6.05
N VAL A 17 0.48 5.21 5.25
CA VAL A 17 -0.82 4.67 5.66
C VAL A 17 -0.74 3.17 5.84
N MET A 18 -0.16 2.44 4.87
CA MET A 18 -0.01 0.99 4.97
C MET A 18 0.88 0.58 6.15
N TYR A 19 2.01 1.26 6.34
CA TYR A 19 2.90 1.01 7.47
C TYR A 19 2.22 1.28 8.81
N GLY A 20 1.44 2.36 8.90
CA GLY A 20 0.62 2.67 10.07
C GLY A 20 -0.42 1.60 10.37
N LEU A 21 -1.15 1.12 9.35
CA LEU A 21 -2.12 0.04 9.49
C LEU A 21 -1.46 -1.26 9.97
N SER A 22 -0.28 -1.58 9.45
CA SER A 22 0.49 -2.75 9.85
C SER A 22 0.95 -2.66 11.29
N TYR A 23 1.42 -1.49 11.73
CA TYR A 23 1.74 -1.25 13.12
C TYR A 23 0.52 -1.38 14.03
N LEU A 24 -0.66 -0.86 13.62
CA LEU A 24 -1.89 -1.01 14.39
C LEU A 24 -2.30 -2.48 14.53
N TRP A 25 -2.17 -3.26 13.44
CA TRP A 25 -2.52 -4.67 13.44
C TRP A 25 -1.59 -5.50 14.32
N HIS A 26 -0.29 -5.47 14.05
CA HIS A 26 0.71 -6.27 14.77
C HIS A 26 0.99 -5.74 16.18
N GLY A 27 1.05 -4.41 16.33
CA GLY A 27 1.37 -3.78 17.60
C GLY A 27 0.21 -3.71 18.60
N LEU A 28 -1.01 -3.46 18.13
CA LEU A 28 -2.15 -3.25 19.03
C LEU A 28 -3.18 -4.39 18.97
N ALA A 29 -3.56 -4.86 17.78
CA ALA A 29 -4.63 -5.84 17.64
C ALA A 29 -4.17 -7.27 18.00
N LEU A 30 -3.04 -7.69 17.44
CA LEU A 30 -2.43 -9.00 17.71
C LEU A 30 -1.41 -8.94 18.85
N ASN A 31 -0.79 -7.78 19.06
CA ASN A 31 0.24 -7.56 20.06
C ASN A 31 1.43 -8.56 19.92
N ASP A 32 1.70 -8.99 18.70
CA ASP A 32 2.73 -9.98 18.34
C ASP A 32 4.12 -9.36 18.20
N LEU A 33 4.22 -8.03 18.14
CA LEU A 33 5.51 -7.30 18.19
C LEU A 33 6.29 -7.57 19.49
N GLN A 34 5.63 -8.02 20.56
CA GLN A 34 6.26 -8.39 21.82
C GLN A 34 7.04 -9.72 21.72
N ASP A 35 6.64 -10.59 20.79
CA ASP A 35 7.24 -11.90 20.57
C ASP A 35 8.43 -11.83 19.57
N LEU A 36 8.84 -10.62 19.16
CA LEU A 36 9.95 -10.41 18.23
C LEU A 36 11.29 -10.87 18.80
N ARG A 37 12.02 -11.66 18.01
CA ARG A 37 13.40 -12.09 18.33
C ARG A 37 14.47 -11.04 18.00
N ILE A 38 14.12 -10.03 17.22
CA ILE A 38 15.01 -8.94 16.81
C ILE A 38 14.64 -7.65 17.54
N PRO A 39 15.58 -6.70 17.73
CA PRO A 39 15.28 -5.43 18.37
C PRO A 39 14.15 -4.68 17.66
N LEU A 40 13.17 -4.21 18.42
CA LEU A 40 12.00 -3.52 17.87
C LEU A 40 12.36 -2.36 16.91
N PRO A 41 13.33 -1.47 17.21
CA PRO A 41 13.70 -0.40 16.29
C PRO A 41 14.24 -0.92 14.95
N LEU A 42 14.96 -2.05 14.95
CA LEU A 42 15.46 -2.68 13.73
C LEU A 42 14.31 -3.25 12.89
N TYR A 43 13.37 -3.94 13.53
CA TYR A 43 12.17 -4.44 12.85
C TYR A 43 11.36 -3.29 12.22
N LEU A 44 11.09 -2.23 12.99
CA LEU A 44 10.34 -1.06 12.51
C LEU A 44 11.07 -0.34 11.36
N GLY A 45 12.40 -0.21 11.44
CA GLY A 45 13.20 0.35 10.36
C GLY A 45 13.14 -0.48 9.08
N LEU A 46 13.33 -1.80 9.17
CA LEU A 46 13.30 -2.71 8.02
C LEU A 46 11.91 -2.80 7.41
N SER A 47 10.86 -2.94 8.22
CA SER A 47 9.47 -2.96 7.75
C SER A 47 9.11 -1.62 7.09
N GLY A 48 9.52 -0.49 7.66
CA GLY A 48 9.34 0.82 7.02
C GLY A 48 9.96 0.89 5.61
N LEU A 49 11.17 0.35 5.42
CA LEU A 49 11.79 0.26 4.09
C LEU A 49 10.99 -0.64 3.13
N VAL A 50 10.49 -1.77 3.61
CA VAL A 50 9.64 -2.67 2.81
C VAL A 50 8.35 -1.96 2.39
N TYR A 51 7.69 -1.24 3.29
CA TYR A 51 6.47 -0.49 2.97
C TYR A 51 6.71 0.67 2.00
N LEU A 52 7.89 1.31 2.04
CA LEU A 52 8.30 2.26 1.00
C LEU A 52 8.40 1.58 -0.37
N ILE A 53 9.00 0.39 -0.45
CA ILE A 53 9.09 -0.37 -1.71
C ILE A 53 7.70 -0.80 -2.19
N ILE A 54 6.85 -1.32 -1.32
CA ILE A 54 5.48 -1.74 -1.67
C ILE A 54 4.68 -0.53 -2.17
N GLY A 55 4.73 0.60 -1.47
CA GLY A 55 4.07 1.84 -1.89
C GLY A 55 4.56 2.32 -3.26
N PHE A 56 5.86 2.15 -3.55
CA PHE A 56 6.44 2.51 -4.85
C PHE A 56 5.87 1.60 -5.95
N VAL A 57 5.85 0.29 -5.71
CA VAL A 57 5.31 -0.71 -6.65
C VAL A 57 3.83 -0.45 -6.93
N ILE A 58 3.01 -0.21 -5.91
CA ILE A 58 1.58 0.11 -6.09
C ILE A 58 1.42 1.39 -6.90
N THR A 59 2.18 2.44 -6.55
CA THR A 59 2.10 3.73 -7.27
C THR A 59 2.48 3.58 -8.75
N LEU A 60 3.55 2.83 -9.02
CA LEU A 60 3.98 2.50 -10.38
C LEU A 60 2.92 1.70 -11.13
N ALA A 61 2.36 0.66 -10.49
CA ALA A 61 1.36 -0.21 -11.09
C ALA A 61 0.08 0.58 -11.44
N VAL A 62 -0.39 1.47 -10.56
CA VAL A 62 -1.54 2.35 -10.83
C VAL A 62 -1.26 3.28 -12.01
N HIS A 63 -0.09 3.94 -12.03
CA HIS A 63 0.27 4.81 -13.15
C HIS A 63 0.37 4.05 -14.48
N GLN A 64 0.93 2.84 -14.46
CA GLN A 64 1.03 1.98 -15.62
C GLN A 64 -0.34 1.52 -16.11
N ALA A 65 -1.23 1.15 -15.19
CA ALA A 65 -2.59 0.73 -15.49
C ALA A 65 -3.44 1.86 -16.09
N ILE A 66 -3.21 3.11 -15.67
CA ILE A 66 -3.80 4.29 -16.31
C ILE A 66 -3.21 4.49 -17.71
N ALA A 67 -1.87 4.41 -17.85
CA ALA A 67 -1.19 4.65 -19.12
C ALA A 67 -1.55 3.61 -20.21
N HIS A 68 -1.89 2.39 -19.82
CA HIS A 68 -2.33 1.31 -20.72
C HIS A 68 -3.86 1.21 -20.83
N GLU A 69 -4.59 2.18 -20.28
CA GLU A 69 -6.06 2.23 -20.26
C GLU A 69 -6.74 1.01 -19.60
N TRP A 70 -6.00 0.21 -18.83
CA TRP A 70 -6.55 -0.89 -18.02
C TRP A 70 -7.46 -0.38 -16.91
N VAL A 71 -7.18 0.84 -16.44
CA VAL A 71 -8.01 1.54 -15.46
C VAL A 71 -8.42 2.89 -16.00
N SER A 72 -9.73 3.08 -16.15
CA SER A 72 -10.29 4.35 -16.59
C SER A 72 -10.33 5.37 -15.44
N LEU A 73 -9.81 6.57 -15.67
CA LEU A 73 -9.96 7.71 -14.75
C LEU A 73 -11.42 8.17 -14.62
N LYS A 74 -12.30 7.81 -15.57
CA LYS A 74 -13.70 8.27 -15.62
C LYS A 74 -14.68 7.37 -14.87
N ARG A 75 -14.30 6.13 -14.56
CA ARG A 75 -15.17 5.15 -13.87
C ARG A 75 -14.41 4.34 -12.84
N ALA A 76 -14.89 4.35 -11.61
CA ALA A 76 -14.45 3.47 -10.52
C ALA A 76 -12.94 3.47 -10.26
N PHE A 77 -12.22 4.54 -10.62
CA PHE A 77 -10.76 4.62 -10.50
C PHE A 77 -10.23 4.29 -9.09
N PRO A 78 -10.83 4.80 -7.99
CA PRO A 78 -10.40 4.44 -6.65
C PRO A 78 -10.57 2.94 -6.36
N LEU A 79 -11.73 2.37 -6.70
CA LEU A 79 -12.00 0.95 -6.48
C LEU A 79 -11.02 0.06 -7.25
N MET A 80 -10.76 0.36 -8.52
CA MET A 80 -9.82 -0.42 -9.34
C MET A 80 -8.38 -0.33 -8.80
N SER A 81 -7.98 0.85 -8.31
CA SER A 81 -6.68 1.03 -7.68
C SER A 81 -6.59 0.27 -6.34
N ALA A 82 -7.69 0.20 -5.59
CA ALA A 82 -7.80 -0.61 -4.39
C ALA A 82 -7.63 -2.11 -4.70
N LEU A 83 -8.31 -2.61 -5.73
CA LEU A 83 -8.22 -4.01 -6.15
C LEU A 83 -6.81 -4.36 -6.64
N LEU A 84 -6.15 -3.45 -7.36
CA LEU A 84 -4.76 -3.60 -7.77
C LEU A 84 -3.83 -3.66 -6.54
N GLY A 85 -4.04 -2.77 -5.57
CA GLY A 85 -3.36 -2.80 -4.28
C GLY A 85 -3.57 -4.13 -3.56
N ALA A 86 -4.81 -4.60 -3.45
CA ALA A 86 -5.12 -5.88 -2.81
C ALA A 86 -4.44 -7.07 -3.49
N ALA A 87 -4.35 -7.06 -4.83
CA ALA A 87 -3.62 -8.08 -5.57
C ALA A 87 -2.11 -8.06 -5.27
N VAL A 88 -1.50 -6.87 -5.14
CA VAL A 88 -0.12 -6.72 -4.68
C VAL A 88 0.05 -7.22 -3.25
N GLY A 89 -0.89 -6.89 -2.35
CA GLY A 89 -0.89 -7.38 -0.97
C GLY A 89 -0.95 -8.89 -0.88
N PHE A 90 -1.80 -9.52 -1.68
CA PHE A 90 -1.85 -10.98 -1.77
C PHE A 90 -0.51 -11.58 -2.24
N ALA A 91 0.14 -10.98 -3.24
CA ALA A 91 1.45 -11.43 -3.70
C ALA A 91 2.53 -11.27 -2.60
N VAL A 92 2.52 -10.17 -1.86
CA VAL A 92 3.42 -9.94 -0.71
C VAL A 92 3.17 -11.00 0.37
N PHE A 93 1.91 -11.27 0.71
CA PHE A 93 1.56 -12.33 1.66
C PHE A 93 2.14 -13.68 1.23
N LEU A 94 1.98 -14.08 -0.03
CA LEU A 94 2.52 -15.35 -0.54
C LEU A 94 4.04 -15.42 -0.37
N LEU A 95 4.76 -14.32 -0.64
CA LEU A 95 6.22 -14.26 -0.45
C LEU A 95 6.60 -14.44 1.03
N VAL A 96 5.97 -13.70 1.94
CA VAL A 96 6.23 -13.79 3.40
C VAL A 96 5.90 -15.20 3.92
N TYR A 97 4.79 -15.77 3.44
CA TYR A 97 4.33 -17.10 3.82
C TYR A 97 5.31 -18.20 3.37
N ILE A 98 5.77 -18.16 2.11
CA ILE A 98 6.75 -19.13 1.58
C ILE A 98 8.09 -19.00 2.31
N LEU A 99 8.49 -17.78 2.70
CA LEU A 99 9.72 -17.54 3.47
C LEU A 99 9.61 -17.95 4.95
N GLY A 100 8.45 -18.45 5.39
CA GLY A 100 8.24 -18.91 6.77
C GLY A 100 8.25 -17.78 7.81
N MET A 101 8.07 -16.53 7.38
CA MET A 101 8.03 -15.35 8.26
C MET A 101 6.63 -15.08 8.84
N SER A 102 5.69 -16.02 8.69
CA SER A 102 4.33 -15.85 9.23
C SER A 102 4.35 -15.88 10.76
N PHE A 103 3.76 -14.86 11.38
CA PHE A 103 3.53 -14.76 12.82
C PHE A 103 2.42 -15.69 13.32
N ALA A 104 1.76 -16.43 12.43
CA ALA A 104 0.65 -17.30 12.76
C ALA A 104 1.08 -18.46 13.68
N LYS A 105 0.59 -18.45 14.93
CA LYS A 105 0.63 -19.60 15.83
C LYS A 105 -0.22 -20.73 15.23
N SER A 106 0.44 -21.72 14.62
CA SER A 106 -0.05 -23.07 14.25
C SER A 106 -1.55 -23.25 13.94
N GLY A 107 -2.14 -22.40 13.09
CA GLY A 107 -3.56 -22.51 12.73
C GLY A 107 -3.88 -21.91 11.37
N THR A 108 -4.54 -22.68 10.49
CA THR A 108 -4.94 -22.26 9.14
C THR A 108 -5.81 -20.99 9.15
N VAL A 109 -6.58 -20.77 10.22
CA VAL A 109 -7.42 -19.57 10.39
C VAL A 109 -6.57 -18.30 10.48
N HIS A 110 -5.46 -18.33 11.23
CA HIS A 110 -4.56 -17.17 11.37
C HIS A 110 -3.92 -16.81 10.02
N VAL A 111 -3.53 -17.83 9.25
CA VAL A 111 -2.97 -17.65 7.89
C VAL A 111 -3.96 -16.95 6.97
N VAL A 112 -5.24 -17.35 6.99
CA VAL A 112 -6.29 -16.72 6.16
C VAL A 112 -6.55 -15.28 6.61
N ILE A 113 -6.62 -15.03 7.91
CA ILE A 113 -6.84 -13.68 8.44
C ILE A 113 -5.66 -12.76 8.05
N ASP A 114 -4.42 -13.21 8.19
CA ASP A 114 -3.24 -12.44 7.79
C ASP A 114 -3.24 -12.16 6.28
N ALA A 115 -3.63 -13.13 5.46
CA ALA A 115 -3.76 -12.94 4.02
C ALA A 115 -4.80 -11.87 3.66
N LEU A 116 -5.98 -11.94 4.28
CA LEU A 116 -7.04 -10.97 4.07
C LEU A 116 -6.63 -9.58 4.57
N TRP A 117 -5.95 -9.52 5.71
CA TRP A 117 -5.47 -8.26 6.25
C TRP A 117 -4.42 -7.63 5.32
N GLN A 118 -3.45 -8.41 4.83
CA GLN A 118 -2.47 -7.94 3.84
C GLN A 118 -3.17 -7.37 2.59
N MET A 119 -4.19 -8.07 2.07
CA MET A 119 -4.98 -7.56 0.94
C MET A 119 -5.69 -6.24 1.26
N VAL A 120 -6.25 -6.09 2.47
CA VAL A 120 -6.90 -4.85 2.91
C VAL A 120 -5.88 -3.72 3.04
N GLU A 121 -4.73 -3.97 3.67
CA GLU A 121 -3.67 -2.98 3.85
C GLU A 121 -3.20 -2.41 2.52
N GLN A 122 -2.78 -3.26 1.58
CA GLN A 122 -2.33 -2.78 0.28
C GLN A 122 -3.50 -2.25 -0.56
N GLY A 123 -4.72 -2.74 -0.36
CA GLY A 123 -5.92 -2.17 -0.97
C GLY A 123 -6.16 -0.73 -0.55
N VAL A 124 -6.03 -0.42 0.74
CA VAL A 124 -6.06 0.95 1.25
C VAL A 124 -4.88 1.75 0.69
N GLY A 125 -3.70 1.14 0.59
CA GLY A 125 -2.55 1.74 -0.08
C GLY A 125 -2.87 2.18 -1.52
N GLY A 126 -3.53 1.33 -2.31
CA GLY A 126 -3.98 1.63 -3.67
C GLY A 126 -5.04 2.73 -3.72
N LEU A 127 -5.98 2.75 -2.77
CA LEU A 127 -6.94 3.85 -2.62
C LEU A 127 -6.24 5.18 -2.40
N VAL A 128 -5.28 5.24 -1.46
CA VAL A 128 -4.51 6.45 -1.17
C VAL A 128 -3.76 6.94 -2.40
N VAL A 129 -3.17 6.02 -3.19
CA VAL A 129 -2.53 6.38 -4.46
C VAL A 129 -3.52 7.06 -5.39
N SER A 130 -4.69 6.46 -5.60
CA SER A 130 -5.71 7.00 -6.52
C SER A 130 -6.21 8.38 -6.10
N LEU A 131 -6.42 8.60 -4.80
CA LEU A 131 -6.84 9.88 -4.24
C LEU A 131 -5.75 10.95 -4.45
N GLY A 132 -4.48 10.58 -4.25
CA GLY A 132 -3.36 11.47 -4.51
C GLY A 132 -3.24 11.86 -5.98
N VAL A 133 -3.49 10.92 -6.90
CA VAL A 133 -3.53 11.19 -8.35
C VAL A 133 -4.68 12.14 -8.70
N ILE A 134 -5.90 11.88 -8.19
CA ILE A 134 -7.08 12.75 -8.39
C ILE A 134 -6.79 14.16 -7.88
N TYR A 135 -6.19 14.28 -6.68
CA TYR A 135 -5.85 15.56 -6.09
C TYR A 135 -4.84 16.35 -6.95
N ASP A 136 -3.79 15.70 -7.45
CA ASP A 136 -2.82 16.37 -8.32
C ASP A 136 -3.43 16.80 -9.66
N MET A 137 -4.31 15.97 -10.24
CA MET A 137 -5.06 16.34 -11.45
C MET A 137 -5.95 17.56 -11.22
N HIS A 138 -6.74 17.57 -10.14
CA HIS A 138 -7.61 18.69 -9.78
C HIS A 138 -6.79 19.97 -9.56
N ARG A 139 -5.66 19.87 -8.86
CA ARG A 139 -4.80 21.03 -8.60
C ARG A 139 -4.21 21.62 -9.89
N ARG A 140 -3.75 20.78 -10.82
CA ARG A 140 -3.24 21.24 -12.13
C ARG A 140 -4.32 21.93 -12.95
N PHE A 141 -5.56 21.44 -12.89
CA PHE A 141 -6.70 22.08 -13.54
C PHE A 141 -6.95 23.48 -12.98
N MET A 142 -7.02 23.63 -11.66
CA MET A 142 -7.18 24.95 -11.01
C MET A 142 -6.01 25.90 -11.29
N GLU A 143 -4.78 25.39 -11.36
CA GLU A 143 -3.60 26.18 -11.73
C GLU A 143 -3.70 26.70 -13.19
N SER A 144 -4.28 25.90 -14.10
CA SER A 144 -4.51 26.33 -15.49
C SER A 144 -5.62 27.38 -15.63
N GLU A 145 -6.72 27.25 -14.89
CA GLU A 145 -7.82 28.22 -14.93
C GLU A 145 -7.41 29.61 -14.41
N ARG A 146 -6.48 29.67 -13.44
CA ARG A 146 -5.97 30.94 -12.89
C ARG A 146 -4.97 31.65 -13.81
N ALA A 147 -4.43 30.95 -14.80
CA ALA A 147 -3.47 31.50 -15.76
C ALA A 147 -4.16 32.09 -17.01
N HIS A 148 -5.49 31.90 -17.13
CA HIS A 148 -6.36 32.50 -18.14
C HIS A 148 -7.09 33.71 -17.55
#